data_AF-A0A645CV18-F1
#
_entry.id   AF-A0A645CV18-F1
#
_cell.length_a   1.000
_cell.length_b   1.000
_cell.length_c   1.000
_cell.angle_alpha   90.00
_cell.angle_beta   90.00
_cell.angle_gamma   90.00
#
_symmetry.space_group_name_H-M   'P 1'
#
loop_
_entity.id
_entity.type
_entity.pdbx_description
1 polymer ?
#
loop_
_entity_poly.entity_id
_entity_poly.type
_entity_poly.pdbx_seq_one_letter_code
_entity_poly.pdbx_strand_id
1 'polypeptide(L)'
;MVCELPWIQELDLNPLIVDENGAIAADARIVIDHAASASGDRYAHMSIYPYPVHLIQEWQMNDGQVVTIRPIRPEDADMEQEFVKNMSDESRYYRFMDTLRELTQTMLVRFTQIDYDREMALVATITKELEDNVDGVEPYDHQIGVARYVVNPDGESVEFALAVGDDWQKCGVGRKLMTALIECARMKGYRAVVGDVLSTNAKMFRLMTSLGFTIHPHPDDTAVKRVVKPLTG
;
A
#
# COMPACT_ATOMS: atom_id res chain seq x y z
N MET A 1 -19.95 8.00 -3.42
CA MET A 1 -20.17 9.46 -3.25
C MET A 1 -20.13 9.85 -1.78
N VAL A 2 -21.01 9.31 -0.91
CA VAL A 2 -21.04 9.66 0.53
C VAL A 2 -19.73 9.40 1.27
N CYS A 3 -19.03 8.30 1.00
CA CYS A 3 -17.73 8.03 1.62
C CYS A 3 -16.63 9.00 1.15
N GLU A 4 -16.67 9.43 -0.11
CA GLU A 4 -15.60 10.22 -0.74
C GLU A 4 -15.78 11.74 -0.56
N LEU A 5 -17.01 12.19 -0.29
CA LEU A 5 -17.39 13.59 -0.23
C LEU A 5 -18.18 13.85 1.06
N PRO A 6 -17.55 13.82 2.25
CA PRO A 6 -18.22 13.99 3.55
C PRO A 6 -18.99 15.30 3.68
N TRP A 7 -18.59 16.33 2.94
CA TRP A 7 -19.25 17.62 2.96
C TRP A 7 -20.58 17.65 2.19
N ILE A 8 -20.93 16.63 1.39
CA ILE A 8 -22.24 16.60 0.73
C ILE A 8 -23.31 16.22 1.75
N GLN A 9 -24.20 17.16 2.05
CA GLN A 9 -25.36 16.94 2.92
C GLN A 9 -26.59 16.46 2.15
N GLU A 10 -26.78 16.96 0.93
CA GLU A 10 -27.96 16.66 0.10
C GLU A 10 -27.53 16.59 -1.37
N LEU A 11 -28.05 15.59 -2.09
CA LEU A 11 -28.01 15.51 -3.55
C LEU A 11 -29.44 15.26 -4.03
N ASP A 12 -29.97 16.20 -4.80
CA ASP A 12 -31.25 16.09 -5.48
C ASP A 12 -31.02 16.09 -6.99
N LEU A 13 -31.60 15.12 -7.69
CA LEU A 13 -31.54 14.96 -9.14
C LEU A 13 -32.98 14.81 -9.64
N ASN A 14 -33.55 15.86 -10.25
CA ASN A 14 -34.98 15.88 -10.51
C ASN A 14 -35.41 16.68 -11.76
N PRO A 15 -35.97 16.04 -12.80
CA PRO A 15 -36.08 14.58 -13.00
C PRO A 15 -34.78 13.94 -13.47
N LEU A 16 -34.56 12.68 -13.08
CA LEU A 16 -33.60 11.78 -13.72
C LEU A 16 -34.34 10.95 -14.79
N ILE A 17 -34.06 11.25 -16.06
CA ILE A 17 -34.65 10.59 -17.22
C ILE A 17 -33.68 9.52 -17.70
N VAL A 18 -34.15 8.28 -17.87
CA VAL A 18 -33.33 7.15 -18.32
C VAL A 18 -33.95 6.54 -19.58
N ASP A 19 -33.15 6.32 -20.61
CA ASP A 19 -33.52 5.67 -21.86
C ASP A 19 -32.44 4.67 -22.34
N GLU A 20 -32.60 4.13 -23.54
CA GLU A 20 -31.67 3.17 -24.15
C GLU A 20 -30.27 3.74 -24.45
N ASN A 21 -30.11 5.07 -24.44
CA ASN A 21 -28.85 5.76 -24.69
C ASN A 21 -28.15 6.22 -23.39
N GLY A 22 -28.81 6.09 -22.23
CA GLY A 22 -28.23 6.37 -20.92
C GLY A 22 -29.17 7.11 -19.98
N ALA A 23 -28.61 7.98 -19.15
CA ALA A 23 -29.35 8.75 -18.15
C ALA A 23 -29.03 10.25 -18.23
N ILE A 24 -30.05 11.10 -18.12
CA ILE A 24 -29.95 12.56 -18.10
C ILE A 24 -30.65 13.09 -16.84
N ALA A 25 -29.93 13.87 -16.04
CA ALA A 25 -30.55 14.69 -14.99
C ALA A 25 -30.93 16.05 -15.58
N ALA A 26 -32.22 16.39 -15.57
CA ALA A 26 -32.70 17.67 -16.10
C ALA A 26 -32.48 18.84 -15.14
N ASP A 27 -32.42 18.57 -13.84
CA ASP A 27 -31.96 19.49 -12.79
C ASP A 27 -31.14 18.72 -11.75
N ALA A 28 -30.19 19.42 -11.11
CA ALA A 28 -29.35 18.87 -10.07
C ALA A 28 -29.02 19.93 -9.02
N ARG A 29 -29.31 19.63 -7.74
CA ARG A 29 -28.96 20.48 -6.60
C ARG A 29 -28.10 19.69 -5.62
N ILE A 30 -26.99 20.30 -5.18
CA ILE A 30 -26.11 19.75 -4.17
C ILE A 30 -26.02 20.75 -3.01
N VAL A 31 -26.26 20.28 -1.80
CA VAL A 31 -26.03 21.06 -0.57
C VAL A 31 -24.75 20.57 0.07
N ILE A 32 -23.85 21.50 0.36
CA ILE A 32 -22.54 21.21 0.95
C ILE A 32 -22.37 21.91 2.30
N ASP A 33 -21.69 21.22 3.22
CA ASP A 33 -21.19 21.77 4.47
C ASP A 33 -19.72 22.17 4.31
N HIS A 34 -19.47 23.47 4.18
CA HIS A 34 -18.12 24.00 4.05
C HIS A 34 -17.26 23.83 5.32
N ALA A 35 -17.86 23.63 6.49
CA ALA A 35 -17.12 23.47 7.75
C ALA A 35 -16.61 22.04 7.95
N ALA A 36 -17.21 21.04 7.30
CA ALA A 36 -16.85 19.63 7.45
C ALA A 36 -15.49 19.25 6.82
N SER A 37 -14.95 20.06 5.89
CA SER A 37 -13.64 19.82 5.27
C SER A 37 -12.43 20.15 6.17
N ALA A 38 -12.64 20.47 7.45
CA ALA A 38 -11.56 20.92 8.34
C ALA A 38 -10.65 19.80 8.88
N SER A 39 -11.08 18.53 8.83
CA SER A 39 -10.19 17.42 9.21
C SER A 39 -9.24 17.06 8.06
N GLY A 40 -7.92 17.04 8.33
CA GLY A 40 -6.92 16.61 7.35
C GLY A 40 -7.05 15.13 6.94
N ASP A 41 -7.85 14.35 7.66
CA ASP A 41 -8.09 12.94 7.38
C ASP A 41 -9.40 12.71 6.61
N ARG A 42 -9.29 12.08 5.42
CA ARG A 42 -10.32 12.02 4.38
C ARG A 42 -11.56 11.21 4.77
N TYR A 43 -11.41 10.18 5.58
CA TYR A 43 -12.50 9.28 5.98
C TYR A 43 -12.74 9.29 7.50
N ALA A 44 -12.33 10.35 8.20
CA ALA A 44 -12.55 10.49 9.64
C ALA A 44 -14.03 10.48 10.05
N HIS A 45 -14.95 10.74 9.11
CA HIS A 45 -16.40 10.65 9.30
C HIS A 45 -16.95 9.22 9.23
N MET A 46 -16.13 8.23 8.84
CA MET A 46 -16.56 6.85 8.66
C MET A 46 -16.16 5.98 9.87
N SER A 47 -17.07 5.15 10.35
CA SER A 47 -16.75 4.16 11.39
C SER A 47 -15.87 3.00 10.88
N ILE A 48 -15.85 2.78 9.56
CA ILE A 48 -15.02 1.78 8.87
C ILE A 48 -14.32 2.49 7.72
N TYR A 49 -12.99 2.45 7.71
CA TYR A 49 -12.20 3.04 6.64
C TYR A 49 -12.45 2.30 5.32
N PRO A 50 -13.01 2.96 4.28
CA PRO A 50 -13.19 2.32 2.99
C PRO A 50 -11.84 2.11 2.29
N TYR A 51 -11.84 1.29 1.25
CA TYR A 51 -10.67 1.10 0.39
C TYR A 51 -10.18 2.45 -0.18
N PRO A 52 -8.94 2.88 0.11
CA PRO A 52 -8.49 4.24 -0.19
C PRO A 52 -8.03 4.38 -1.66
N VAL A 53 -8.99 4.50 -2.57
CA VAL A 53 -8.77 4.59 -4.03
C VAL A 53 -7.83 5.73 -4.45
N HIS A 54 -7.75 6.80 -3.66
CA HIS A 54 -6.90 7.96 -3.94
C HIS A 54 -5.40 7.66 -3.76
N LEU A 55 -5.04 6.53 -3.16
CA LEU A 55 -3.64 6.07 -3.03
C LEU A 55 -3.16 5.26 -4.22
N ILE A 56 -4.03 4.97 -5.21
CA ILE A 56 -3.65 4.28 -6.43
C ILE A 56 -2.76 5.21 -7.27
N GLN A 57 -1.59 4.72 -7.67
CA GLN A 57 -0.61 5.45 -8.45
C GLN A 57 -0.08 4.55 -9.55
N GLU A 58 0.02 5.08 -10.77
CA GLU A 58 0.70 4.42 -11.87
C GLU A 58 2.07 5.07 -12.10
N TRP A 59 3.06 4.24 -12.42
CA TRP A 59 4.38 4.71 -12.77
C TRP A 59 4.95 3.87 -13.91
N GLN A 60 5.44 4.54 -14.93
CA GLN A 60 6.10 3.91 -16.05
C GLN A 60 7.59 3.69 -15.75
N MET A 61 8.03 2.45 -15.88
CA MET A 61 9.42 2.04 -15.78
C MET A 61 10.21 2.43 -17.04
N ASN A 62 11.54 2.36 -16.97
CA ASN A 62 12.43 2.77 -18.07
C ASN A 62 12.27 1.90 -19.33
N ASP A 63 11.80 0.67 -19.19
CA ASP A 63 11.50 -0.27 -20.28
C ASP A 63 10.08 -0.07 -20.86
N GLY A 64 9.31 0.88 -20.32
CA GLY A 64 7.94 1.17 -20.74
C GLY A 64 6.87 0.41 -19.98
N GLN A 65 7.23 -0.58 -19.14
CA GLN A 65 6.28 -1.33 -18.32
C GLN A 65 5.57 -0.39 -17.34
N VAL A 66 4.24 -0.47 -17.27
CA VAL A 66 3.45 0.27 -16.28
C VAL A 66 3.36 -0.57 -15.01
N VAL A 67 3.74 0.04 -13.88
CA VAL A 67 3.56 -0.51 -12.54
C VAL A 67 2.46 0.27 -11.83
N THR A 68 1.50 -0.46 -11.27
CA THR A 68 0.44 0.09 -10.44
C THR A 68 0.77 -0.15 -8.98
N ILE A 69 0.86 0.92 -8.20
CA ILE A 69 0.93 0.86 -6.74
C ILE A 69 -0.47 1.15 -6.19
N ARG A 70 -1.00 0.23 -5.39
CA ARG A 70 -2.33 0.39 -4.78
C ARG A 70 -2.39 -0.23 -3.39
N PRO A 71 -3.35 0.19 -2.54
CA PRO A 71 -3.63 -0.52 -1.30
C PRO A 71 -3.94 -2.00 -1.56
N ILE A 72 -3.51 -2.88 -0.65
CA ILE A 72 -3.91 -4.28 -0.67
C ILE A 72 -5.40 -4.39 -0.34
N ARG A 73 -6.08 -5.39 -0.89
CA ARG A 73 -7.48 -5.71 -0.60
C ARG A 73 -7.62 -7.18 -0.21
N PRO A 74 -8.71 -7.59 0.47
CA PRO A 74 -8.93 -8.98 0.87
C PRO A 74 -8.79 -10.00 -0.28
N GLU A 75 -9.19 -9.61 -1.49
CA GLU A 75 -9.17 -10.44 -2.70
C GLU A 75 -7.75 -10.71 -3.21
N ASP A 76 -6.73 -10.00 -2.72
CA ASP A 76 -5.33 -10.19 -3.14
C ASP A 76 -4.66 -11.39 -2.44
N ALA A 77 -5.38 -12.18 -1.63
CA ALA A 77 -4.80 -13.26 -0.84
C ALA A 77 -4.03 -14.29 -1.69
N ASP A 78 -4.58 -14.71 -2.82
CA ASP A 78 -3.92 -15.66 -3.71
C ASP A 78 -2.68 -15.04 -4.38
N MET A 79 -2.76 -13.76 -4.77
CA MET A 79 -1.66 -13.02 -5.38
C MET A 79 -0.50 -12.80 -4.38
N GLU A 80 -0.79 -12.45 -3.13
CA GLU A 80 0.19 -12.31 -2.05
C GLU A 80 0.85 -13.66 -1.72
N GLN A 81 0.06 -14.74 -1.72
CA GLN A 81 0.56 -16.10 -1.51
C GLN A 81 1.52 -16.54 -2.63
N GLU A 82 1.14 -16.29 -3.88
CA GLU A 82 1.97 -16.58 -5.05
C GLU A 82 3.26 -15.75 -5.02
N PHE A 83 3.16 -14.46 -4.71
CA PHE A 83 4.31 -13.58 -4.56
C PHE A 83 5.33 -14.13 -3.56
N VAL A 84 4.90 -14.52 -2.35
CA VAL A 84 5.81 -15.07 -1.34
C VAL A 84 6.38 -16.44 -1.75
N LYS A 85 5.61 -17.27 -2.46
CA LYS A 85 6.10 -18.58 -2.96
C LYS A 85 7.21 -18.44 -3.98
N ASN A 86 7.12 -17.43 -4.83
CA ASN A 86 8.07 -17.17 -5.91
C ASN A 86 9.33 -16.41 -5.45
N MET A 87 9.38 -15.92 -4.20
CA MET A 87 10.57 -15.30 -3.64
C MET A 87 11.67 -16.34 -3.33
N SER A 88 12.92 -15.93 -3.50
CA SER A 88 14.07 -16.70 -3.06
C SER A 88 14.10 -16.91 -1.54
N ASP A 89 14.77 -17.97 -1.08
CA ASP A 89 14.97 -18.25 0.36
C ASP A 89 15.61 -17.06 1.09
N GLU A 90 16.59 -16.41 0.45
CA GLU A 90 17.25 -15.22 1.00
C GLU A 90 16.26 -14.06 1.17
N SER A 91 15.47 -13.76 0.13
CA SER A 91 14.51 -12.66 0.18
C SER A 91 13.38 -12.91 1.19
N ARG A 92 12.91 -14.16 1.32
CA ARG A 92 11.96 -14.56 2.38
C ARG A 92 12.57 -14.43 3.77
N TYR A 93 13.79 -14.92 3.96
CA TYR A 93 14.48 -14.82 5.24
C TYR A 93 14.71 -13.36 5.65
N TYR A 94 15.09 -12.48 4.71
CA TYR A 94 15.20 -11.05 5.01
C TYR A 94 13.87 -10.39 5.37
N ARG A 95 12.76 -10.86 4.81
CA ARG A 95 11.43 -10.29 5.04
C ARG A 95 10.78 -10.78 6.34
N PHE A 96 10.96 -12.05 6.68
CA PHE A 96 10.25 -12.69 7.78
C PHE A 96 11.16 -13.04 8.97
N MET A 97 12.48 -12.96 8.79
CA MET A 97 13.49 -13.44 9.75
C MET A 97 13.24 -14.90 10.17
N ASP A 98 12.60 -15.66 9.29
CA ASP A 98 12.17 -17.03 9.49
C ASP A 98 12.38 -17.82 8.19
N THR A 99 12.45 -19.14 8.28
CA THR A 99 12.60 -20.09 7.17
C THR A 99 11.27 -20.45 6.51
N LEU A 100 10.30 -19.54 6.61
CA LEU A 100 8.96 -19.70 6.08
C LEU A 100 8.98 -19.82 4.55
N ARG A 101 8.33 -20.87 4.02
CA ARG A 101 8.21 -21.11 2.56
C ARG A 101 6.91 -20.56 1.98
N GLU A 102 5.84 -20.58 2.74
CA GLU A 102 4.53 -20.09 2.35
C GLU A 102 3.81 -19.48 3.55
N LEU A 103 2.90 -18.54 3.28
CA LEU A 103 2.12 -17.91 4.32
C LEU A 103 1.08 -18.90 4.86
N THR A 104 0.91 -18.93 6.17
CA THR A 104 -0.22 -19.65 6.75
C THR A 104 -1.52 -18.90 6.44
N GLN A 105 -2.66 -19.59 6.48
CA GLN A 105 -3.96 -18.95 6.26
C GLN A 105 -4.18 -17.75 7.21
N THR A 106 -3.76 -17.87 8.46
CA THR A 106 -3.83 -16.79 9.45
C THR A 106 -3.00 -15.57 9.05
N MET A 107 -1.81 -15.80 8.49
CA MET A 107 -0.95 -14.72 7.99
C MET A 107 -1.57 -14.06 6.76
N LEU A 108 -2.11 -14.84 5.81
CA LEU A 108 -2.77 -14.30 4.62
C LEU A 108 -3.91 -13.36 5.01
N VAL A 109 -4.81 -13.82 5.90
CA VAL A 109 -5.91 -12.99 6.40
C VAL A 109 -5.38 -11.72 7.06
N ARG A 110 -4.36 -11.81 7.93
CA ARG A 110 -3.76 -10.63 8.57
C ARG A 110 -3.11 -9.67 7.58
N PHE A 111 -2.60 -10.18 6.46
CA PHE A 111 -1.87 -9.40 5.48
C PHE A 111 -2.77 -8.72 4.45
N THR A 112 -3.94 -9.27 4.16
CA THR A 112 -4.86 -8.72 3.16
C THR A 112 -6.10 -8.04 3.74
N GLN A 113 -6.53 -8.40 4.94
CA GLN A 113 -7.70 -7.82 5.63
C GLN A 113 -7.24 -6.83 6.69
N ILE A 114 -6.70 -5.70 6.23
CA ILE A 114 -6.14 -4.67 7.10
C ILE A 114 -7.17 -3.59 7.45
N ASP A 115 -6.98 -2.97 8.61
CA ASP A 115 -7.65 -1.72 8.97
C ASP A 115 -6.83 -0.53 8.43
N TYR A 116 -7.27 0.09 7.33
CA TYR A 116 -6.52 1.16 6.66
C TYR A 116 -6.27 2.41 7.52
N ASP A 117 -6.94 2.53 8.68
CA ASP A 117 -6.68 3.62 9.61
C ASP A 117 -5.37 3.39 10.41
N ARG A 118 -5.16 2.15 10.85
CA ARG A 118 -4.05 1.75 11.74
C ARG A 118 -2.91 1.04 11.02
N GLU A 119 -3.22 0.35 9.93
CA GLU A 119 -2.27 -0.41 9.15
C GLU A 119 -2.37 0.06 7.70
N MET A 120 -1.27 0.02 6.97
CA MET A 120 -1.31 0.27 5.53
C MET A 120 -0.42 -0.73 4.84
N ALA A 121 -0.91 -1.35 3.77
CA ALA A 121 -0.11 -2.17 2.89
C ALA A 121 -0.37 -1.74 1.45
N LEU A 122 0.71 -1.42 0.74
CA LEU A 122 0.72 -1.05 -0.66
C LEU A 122 1.38 -2.18 -1.44
N VAL A 123 0.65 -2.72 -2.42
CA VAL A 123 1.16 -3.69 -3.39
C VAL A 123 1.58 -2.96 -4.67
N ALA A 124 2.68 -3.40 -5.26
CA ALA A 124 3.07 -3.02 -6.61
C ALA A 124 2.73 -4.19 -7.55
N THR A 125 1.95 -3.92 -8.59
CA THR A 125 1.53 -4.91 -9.58
C THR A 125 1.90 -4.47 -10.99
N ILE A 126 2.04 -5.44 -11.88
CA ILE A 126 2.05 -5.26 -13.33
C ILE A 126 0.92 -6.10 -13.92
N THR A 127 0.32 -5.64 -15.00
CA THR A 127 -0.63 -6.47 -15.75
C THR A 127 0.16 -7.43 -16.64
N LYS A 128 -0.08 -8.74 -16.48
CA LYS A 128 0.47 -9.76 -17.37
C LYS A 128 -0.61 -10.24 -18.33
N GLU A 129 -0.24 -10.28 -19.60
CA GLU A 129 -0.90 -11.12 -20.60
C GLU A 129 -0.21 -12.49 -20.57
N LEU A 130 -0.96 -13.59 -20.68
CA LEU A 130 -0.34 -14.91 -20.77
C LEU A 130 0.41 -15.04 -22.10
N GLU A 131 1.66 -15.53 -22.04
CA GLU A 131 2.57 -15.62 -23.20
C GLU A 131 2.09 -16.55 -24.32
N ASP A 132 1.01 -17.29 -24.11
CA ASP A 132 0.33 -18.03 -25.16
C ASP A 132 -1.08 -17.45 -25.31
N ASN A 133 -1.38 -16.96 -26.52
CA ASN A 133 -2.72 -16.57 -27.00
C ASN A 133 -3.71 -17.76 -26.91
N VAL A 134 -4.02 -18.20 -25.69
CA VAL A 134 -5.13 -19.09 -25.41
C VAL A 134 -6.34 -18.18 -25.35
N ASP A 135 -7.14 -18.23 -26.41
CA ASP A 135 -8.39 -17.46 -26.53
C ASP A 135 -9.22 -17.60 -25.23
N GLY A 136 -9.48 -16.48 -24.56
CA GLY A 136 -10.39 -16.39 -23.42
C GLY A 136 -9.76 -16.32 -22.02
N VAL A 137 -8.44 -16.13 -21.89
CA VAL A 137 -7.84 -15.84 -20.58
C VAL A 137 -7.68 -14.33 -20.39
N GLU A 138 -8.36 -13.79 -19.39
CA GLU A 138 -8.32 -12.37 -19.03
C GLU A 138 -6.93 -11.97 -18.50
N PRO A 139 -6.46 -10.74 -18.80
CA PRO A 139 -5.28 -10.17 -18.17
C PRO A 139 -5.40 -10.21 -16.64
N TYR A 140 -4.30 -10.46 -15.95
CA TYR A 140 -4.29 -10.50 -14.49
C TYR A 140 -3.17 -9.64 -13.90
N ASP A 141 -3.42 -9.16 -12.68
CA ASP A 141 -2.41 -8.45 -11.89
C ASP A 141 -1.38 -9.46 -11.35
N HIS A 142 -0.11 -9.20 -11.63
CA HIS A 142 1.01 -9.92 -11.06
C HIS A 142 1.74 -9.02 -10.06
N GLN A 143 1.79 -9.43 -8.80
CA GLN A 143 2.47 -8.69 -7.74
C GLN A 143 3.98 -8.81 -7.85
N ILE A 144 4.66 -7.67 -7.80
CA ILE A 144 6.12 -7.54 -7.92
C ILE A 144 6.77 -6.96 -6.67
N GLY A 145 5.97 -6.48 -5.72
CA GLY A 145 6.45 -6.03 -4.42
C GLY A 145 5.32 -5.61 -3.49
N VAL A 146 5.63 -5.53 -2.20
CA VAL A 146 4.72 -5.03 -1.18
C VAL A 146 5.49 -4.29 -0.09
N ALA A 147 4.98 -3.15 0.32
CA ALA A 147 5.44 -2.45 1.51
C ALA A 147 4.26 -2.21 2.44
N ARG A 148 4.48 -2.32 3.74
CA ARG A 148 3.44 -2.08 4.72
C ARG A 148 3.97 -1.45 5.98
N TYR A 149 3.10 -0.82 6.74
CA TYR A 149 3.38 -0.42 8.11
C TYR A 149 2.25 -0.84 9.05
N VAL A 150 2.60 -0.96 10.33
CA VAL A 150 1.66 -1.08 11.46
C VAL A 150 1.99 -0.03 12.52
N VAL A 151 0.99 0.50 13.23
CA VAL A 151 1.26 1.43 14.34
C VAL A 151 1.99 0.72 15.48
N ASN A 152 3.03 1.36 16.00
CA ASN A 152 3.69 0.90 17.22
C ASN A 152 2.84 1.16 18.47
N PRO A 153 3.11 0.47 19.59
CA PRO A 153 2.41 0.70 20.86
C PRO A 153 2.49 2.14 21.40
N ASP A 154 3.45 2.93 20.93
CA ASP A 154 3.58 4.35 21.30
C ASP A 154 2.49 5.25 20.67
N GLY A 155 1.80 4.77 19.63
CA GLY A 155 0.78 5.53 18.90
C GLY A 155 1.32 6.69 18.05
N GLU A 156 2.63 6.90 18.03
CA GLU A 156 3.28 8.04 17.34
C GLU A 156 4.14 7.59 16.16
N SER A 157 4.64 6.35 16.17
CA SER A 157 5.48 5.80 15.12
C SER A 157 4.86 4.57 14.45
N VAL A 158 5.33 4.26 13.25
CA VAL A 158 4.91 3.06 12.53
C VAL A 158 6.10 2.19 12.19
N GLU A 159 5.96 0.88 12.35
CA GLU A 159 6.96 -0.10 11.94
C GLU A 159 6.68 -0.55 10.51
N PHE A 160 7.67 -0.47 9.61
CA PHE A 160 7.51 -0.87 8.23
C PHE A 160 8.11 -2.25 7.93
N ALA A 161 7.57 -2.91 6.90
CA ALA A 161 8.19 -4.05 6.25
C ALA A 161 8.10 -3.90 4.72
N LEU A 162 9.11 -4.41 4.01
CA LEU A 162 9.22 -4.32 2.55
C LEU A 162 9.66 -5.67 1.97
N ALA A 163 9.00 -6.10 0.91
CA ALA A 163 9.42 -7.19 0.04
C ALA A 163 9.34 -6.75 -1.42
N VAL A 164 10.33 -7.15 -2.23
CA VAL A 164 10.35 -6.92 -3.67
C VAL A 164 10.75 -8.24 -4.32
N GLY A 165 10.00 -8.65 -5.34
CA GLY A 165 10.30 -9.87 -6.10
C GLY A 165 11.72 -9.83 -6.65
N ASP A 166 12.41 -10.96 -6.65
CA ASP A 166 13.84 -11.02 -6.93
C ASP A 166 14.21 -10.40 -8.29
N ASP A 167 13.39 -10.64 -9.33
CA ASP A 167 13.57 -10.09 -10.68
C ASP A 167 13.34 -8.57 -10.77
N TRP A 168 12.65 -8.00 -9.77
CA TRP A 168 12.27 -6.58 -9.71
C TRP A 168 13.17 -5.79 -8.75
N GLN A 169 14.15 -6.44 -8.14
CA GLN A 169 15.16 -5.77 -7.33
C GLN A 169 16.02 -4.85 -8.21
N LYS A 170 16.41 -3.69 -7.66
CA LYS A 170 17.19 -2.64 -8.35
C LYS A 170 16.46 -1.95 -9.51
N CYS A 171 15.19 -2.28 -9.78
CA CYS A 171 14.35 -1.60 -10.77
C CYS A 171 13.57 -0.39 -10.22
N GLY A 172 13.85 0.02 -8.97
CA GLY A 172 13.20 1.18 -8.33
C GLY A 172 11.91 0.88 -7.56
N VAL A 173 11.35 -0.34 -7.68
CA VAL A 173 10.10 -0.77 -7.03
C VAL A 173 10.12 -0.53 -5.52
N GLY A 174 11.16 -1.01 -4.82
CA GLY A 174 11.28 -0.82 -3.37
C GLY A 174 11.36 0.65 -2.94
N ARG A 175 11.97 1.52 -3.76
CA ARG A 175 11.98 2.97 -3.50
C ARG A 175 10.58 3.55 -3.66
N LYS A 176 9.88 3.22 -4.75
CA LYS A 176 8.55 3.75 -5.02
C LYS A 176 7.54 3.34 -3.96
N LEU A 177 7.52 2.05 -3.60
CA LEU A 177 6.69 1.52 -2.52
C LEU A 177 6.96 2.23 -1.18
N MET A 178 8.23 2.33 -0.77
CA MET A 178 8.57 3.00 0.48
C MET A 178 8.23 4.49 0.46
N THR A 179 8.45 5.20 -0.64
CA THR A 179 8.08 6.62 -0.76
C THR A 179 6.58 6.80 -0.59
N ALA A 180 5.76 5.99 -1.27
CA ALA A 180 4.30 6.05 -1.13
C ALA A 180 3.86 5.70 0.29
N LEU A 181 4.47 4.68 0.90
CA LEU A 181 4.17 4.25 2.27
C LEU A 181 4.53 5.34 3.31
N ILE A 182 5.67 6.01 3.14
CA ILE A 182 6.10 7.15 3.99
C ILE A 182 5.12 8.31 3.86
N GLU A 183 4.62 8.59 2.66
CA GLU A 183 3.62 9.63 2.44
C GLU A 183 2.30 9.30 3.13
N CYS A 184 1.84 8.05 3.04
CA CYS A 184 0.66 7.59 3.78
C CYS A 184 0.82 7.82 5.28
N ALA A 185 1.98 7.45 5.85
CA ALA A 185 2.25 7.65 7.26
C ALA A 185 2.30 9.14 7.65
N ARG A 186 2.85 9.99 6.79
CA ARG A 186 2.90 11.45 7.00
C ARG A 186 1.51 12.07 6.98
N MET A 187 0.67 11.70 6.00
CA MET A 187 -0.70 12.22 5.90
C MET A 187 -1.56 11.83 7.11
N LYS A 188 -1.32 10.65 7.68
CA LYS A 188 -1.95 10.20 8.94
C LYS A 188 -1.40 10.89 10.19
N GLY A 189 -0.34 11.69 10.08
CA GLY A 189 0.22 12.46 11.19
C GLY A 189 1.19 11.68 12.09
N TYR A 190 1.66 10.50 11.67
CA TYR A 190 2.70 9.79 12.41
C TYR A 190 4.01 10.58 12.40
N ARG A 191 4.79 10.45 13.48
CA ARG A 191 6.00 11.23 13.72
C ARG A 191 7.25 10.58 13.17
N ALA A 192 7.26 9.26 13.02
CA ALA A 192 8.40 8.51 12.51
C ALA A 192 7.99 7.20 11.83
N VAL A 193 8.79 6.80 10.85
CA VAL A 193 8.79 5.44 10.29
C VAL A 193 10.03 4.73 10.79
N VAL A 194 9.85 3.55 11.37
CA VAL A 194 10.92 2.73 11.95
C VAL A 194 10.89 1.32 11.36
N GLY A 195 12.01 0.62 11.40
CA GLY A 195 12.05 -0.79 11.05
C GLY A 195 13.34 -1.45 11.49
N ASP A 196 13.30 -2.74 11.73
CA ASP A 196 14.46 -3.53 12.11
C ASP A 196 14.93 -4.36 10.90
N VAL A 197 16.20 -4.18 10.55
CA VAL A 197 16.80 -4.75 9.34
C VAL A 197 17.97 -5.63 9.74
N LEU A 198 18.00 -6.86 9.24
CA LEU A 198 19.14 -7.77 9.47
C LEU A 198 20.47 -7.09 9.12
N SER A 199 21.44 -7.20 10.02
CA SER A 199 22.77 -6.59 9.92
C SER A 199 23.52 -6.98 8.64
N THR A 200 23.16 -8.11 8.02
CA THR A 200 23.70 -8.63 6.77
C THR A 200 23.04 -8.06 5.51
N ASN A 201 21.87 -7.43 5.61
CA ASN A 201 21.10 -6.93 4.46
C ASN A 201 21.61 -5.56 3.96
N ALA A 202 22.81 -5.56 3.37
CA ALA A 202 23.44 -4.37 2.82
C ALA A 202 22.61 -3.67 1.72
N LYS A 203 21.78 -4.43 0.99
CA LYS A 203 20.87 -3.88 -0.04
C LYS A 203 19.84 -2.96 0.62
N MET A 204 19.23 -3.41 1.72
CA MET A 204 18.23 -2.64 2.44
C MET A 204 18.80 -1.39 3.08
N PHE A 205 19.99 -1.45 3.69
CA PHE A 205 20.64 -0.24 4.24
C PHE A 205 20.90 0.82 3.18
N ARG A 206 21.35 0.44 1.97
CA ARG A 206 21.50 1.40 0.86
C ARG A 206 20.17 2.08 0.50
N LEU A 207 19.08 1.31 0.43
CA LEU A 207 17.75 1.84 0.16
C LEU A 207 17.32 2.81 1.26
N MET A 208 17.42 2.41 2.53
CA MET A 208 17.04 3.21 3.70
C MET A 208 17.82 4.53 3.76
N THR A 209 19.15 4.50 3.63
CA THR A 209 19.97 5.72 3.60
C THR A 209 19.55 6.65 2.47
N SER A 210 19.28 6.11 1.28
CA SER A 210 18.86 6.91 0.12
C SER A 210 17.45 7.48 0.22
N LEU A 211 16.66 7.03 1.19
CA LEU A 211 15.34 7.57 1.56
C LEU A 211 15.45 8.51 2.77
N GLY A 212 16.67 8.76 3.27
CA GLY A 212 16.92 9.62 4.41
C GLY A 212 16.60 8.98 5.77
N PHE A 213 16.69 7.65 5.88
CA PHE A 213 16.70 6.98 7.17
C PHE A 213 18.09 7.08 7.79
N THR A 214 18.11 7.16 9.12
CA THR A 214 19.30 6.97 9.94
C THR A 214 19.37 5.53 10.44
N ILE A 215 20.58 4.98 10.59
CA ILE A 215 20.80 3.58 10.99
C ILE A 215 21.45 3.57 12.37
N HIS A 216 20.85 2.86 13.31
CA HIS A 216 21.28 2.74 14.70
C HIS A 216 21.49 1.28 15.09
N PRO A 217 22.39 0.97 16.05
CA PRO A 217 22.39 -0.34 16.69
C PRO A 217 21.02 -0.65 17.29
N HIS A 218 20.57 -1.89 17.19
CA HIS A 218 19.37 -2.31 17.92
C HIS A 218 19.73 -2.52 19.39
N PRO A 219 18.88 -2.07 20.35
CA PRO A 219 19.19 -2.12 21.78
C PRO A 219 19.37 -3.54 22.31
N ASP A 220 18.59 -4.49 21.79
CA ASP A 220 18.45 -5.84 22.39
C ASP A 220 18.94 -6.97 21.48
N ASP A 221 19.30 -6.68 20.22
CA ASP A 221 19.61 -7.73 19.23
C ASP A 221 20.67 -7.27 18.22
N THR A 222 21.87 -7.83 18.35
CA THR A 222 22.99 -7.51 17.43
C THR A 222 22.80 -8.04 16.00
N ALA A 223 21.89 -8.99 15.78
CA ALA A 223 21.60 -9.55 14.47
C ALA A 223 20.84 -8.56 13.57
N VAL A 224 20.19 -7.55 14.16
CA VAL A 224 19.45 -6.51 13.45
C VAL A 224 19.98 -5.10 13.79
N LYS A 225 19.65 -4.14 12.93
CA LYS A 225 19.86 -2.71 13.14
C LYS A 225 18.55 -1.99 12.97
N ARG A 226 18.32 -0.98 13.81
CA ARG A 226 17.15 -0.14 13.73
C ARG A 226 17.37 0.98 12.73
N VAL A 227 16.46 1.13 11.78
CA VAL A 227 16.44 2.27 10.86
C VAL A 227 15.29 3.20 11.24
N VAL A 228 15.55 4.51 11.26
CA VAL A 228 14.57 5.52 11.68
C VAL A 228 14.55 6.69 10.70
N LYS A 229 13.34 7.04 10.26
CA LYS A 229 13.06 8.27 9.51
C LYS A 229 12.02 9.12 10.24
N PRO A 230 12.41 10.26 10.81
CA PRO A 230 11.46 11.26 11.28
C PRO A 230 10.59 11.76 10.11
N LEU A 231 9.29 11.90 10.36
CA LEU A 231 8.32 12.46 9.41
C LEU A 231 7.98 13.91 9.71
N THR A 232 8.28 14.39 10.91
CA THR A 232 8.15 15.80 11.30
C THR A 232 9.24 16.63 10.65
N GLY A 233 8.86 17.41 9.65
CA GLY A 233 9.66 18.40 8.93
C GLY A 233 8.77 19.22 8.02
#